data_AF-A0A8C3Z646-F1
#
_entry.id   AF-A0A8C3Z646-F1
#
_cell.length_a   1.000
_cell.length_b   1.000
_cell.length_c   1.000
_cell.angle_alpha   90.00
_cell.angle_beta   90.00
_cell.angle_gamma   90.00
#
_symmetry.space_group_name_H-M   'P 1'
#
loop_
_entity.id
_entity.type
_entity.pdbx_description
1 polymer ?
#
loop_
_entity_poly.entity_id
_entity_poly.type
_entity_poly.pdbx_seq_one_letter_code
_entity_poly.pdbx_strand_id
1 'polypeptide(L)'
;MRAFHANRGLFHDGGEWGRAADGERRFLFEPALCNVPPVSLQKFALHFKATLENVTNVRPLGDDFRWFLKLKCGNCGEVSDKWQYVTPMDSVPLKGGRGSASMVQKCKLCSRENSIDILKDTVTPYNAEDSEKFKPMVQFECRGLEPVDFQPQAGFAAEGAESGTKFPEVNLLEKDWTDYDENASESVGIYEVTHQFVKC
;
A
#
# COMPACT_ATOMS: atom_id res chain seq x y z
N MET A 1 18.74 -20.49 59.03
CA MET A 1 19.55 -19.54 58.24
C MET A 1 18.71 -19.11 57.03
N ARG A 2 18.54 -17.78 56.87
CA ARG A 2 17.95 -17.05 55.72
C ARG A 2 16.43 -17.12 55.52
N ALA A 3 15.81 -16.01 55.91
CA ALA A 3 14.51 -15.53 55.47
C ALA A 3 14.55 -15.11 53.99
N PHE A 4 13.43 -15.27 53.28
CA PHE A 4 13.17 -14.58 52.02
C PHE A 4 12.04 -13.57 52.24
N HIS A 5 12.38 -12.30 52.08
CA HIS A 5 11.45 -11.18 51.92
C HIS A 5 10.71 -11.32 50.59
N ALA A 6 9.38 -11.22 50.62
CA ALA A 6 8.58 -10.90 49.44
C ALA A 6 8.07 -9.46 49.57
N ASN A 7 8.51 -8.65 48.61
CA ASN A 7 8.28 -7.22 48.50
C ASN A 7 6.80 -6.93 48.20
N ARG A 8 6.16 -6.03 48.95
CA ARG A 8 4.80 -5.53 48.67
C ARG A 8 4.87 -4.47 47.57
N GLY A 9 4.53 -4.85 46.34
CA GLY A 9 4.18 -3.89 45.29
C GLY A 9 2.70 -3.54 45.39
N LEU A 10 2.40 -2.31 45.83
CA LEU A 10 1.07 -1.70 45.71
C LEU A 10 0.86 -1.33 44.24
N PHE A 11 -0.06 -1.99 43.55
CA PHE A 11 -0.68 -1.46 42.35
C PHE A 11 -2.12 -1.11 42.67
N HIS A 12 -2.41 0.19 42.60
CA HIS A 12 -3.73 0.76 42.59
C HIS A 12 -4.40 0.36 41.28
N ASP A 13 -5.43 -0.48 41.34
CA ASP A 13 -6.63 -0.33 40.52
C ASP A 13 -7.77 -1.10 41.17
N GLY A 14 -8.84 -0.36 41.49
CA GLY A 14 -9.97 -0.82 42.27
C GLY A 14 -10.89 -1.77 41.51
N GLY A 15 -10.51 -3.04 41.42
CA GLY A 15 -11.39 -4.12 41.00
C GLY A 15 -12.21 -4.67 42.18
N GLU A 16 -13.53 -4.71 42.04
CA GLU A 16 -14.44 -5.35 43.00
C GLU A 16 -14.28 -6.88 42.98
N TRP A 17 -14.28 -7.50 44.16
CA TRP A 17 -14.08 -8.94 44.33
C TRP A 17 -15.39 -9.72 44.14
N GLY A 18 -15.56 -10.39 42.99
CA GLY A 18 -16.62 -11.38 42.80
C GLY A 18 -16.18 -12.79 43.26
N ARG A 19 -17.00 -13.47 44.06
CA ARG A 19 -16.78 -14.88 44.48
C ARG A 19 -17.52 -15.84 43.54
N ALA A 20 -16.79 -16.80 42.95
CA ALA A 20 -17.41 -17.98 42.33
C ALA A 20 -17.89 -18.97 43.42
N ALA A 21 -18.92 -19.77 43.10
CA ALA A 21 -19.65 -20.62 44.04
C ALA A 21 -18.86 -21.82 44.61
N ASP A 22 -17.63 -22.05 44.17
CA ASP A 22 -16.76 -23.18 44.53
C ASP A 22 -15.56 -22.80 45.42
N GLY A 23 -15.40 -21.52 45.78
CA GLY A 23 -14.42 -21.08 46.77
C GLY A 23 -12.95 -21.03 46.29
N GLU A 24 -12.66 -21.30 45.01
CA GLU A 24 -11.31 -21.13 44.47
C GLU A 24 -11.07 -19.70 43.95
N ARG A 25 -9.98 -19.07 44.40
CA ARG A 25 -9.50 -17.80 43.85
C ARG A 25 -8.86 -18.05 42.49
N ARG A 26 -9.63 -17.89 41.42
CA ARG A 26 -9.13 -17.82 40.04
C ARG A 26 -9.23 -16.38 39.54
N PHE A 27 -8.22 -15.94 38.79
CA PHE A 27 -8.30 -14.71 38.03
C PHE A 27 -9.36 -14.90 36.93
N LEU A 28 -10.54 -14.32 37.11
CA LEU A 28 -11.46 -14.09 36.01
C LEU A 28 -10.92 -12.88 35.22
N PHE A 29 -9.91 -13.11 34.39
CA PHE A 29 -9.74 -12.26 33.22
C PHE A 29 -10.86 -12.68 32.27
N GLU A 30 -11.97 -11.95 32.27
CA GLU A 30 -12.73 -11.79 31.04
C GLU A 30 -11.86 -10.91 30.14
N PRO A 31 -11.19 -11.43 29.09
CA PRO A 31 -10.71 -10.53 28.07
C PRO A 31 -11.98 -9.90 27.51
N ALA A 32 -12.11 -8.58 27.63
CA ALA A 32 -13.02 -7.84 26.79
C ALA A 32 -12.62 -8.19 25.35
N LEU A 33 -13.32 -9.16 24.76
CA LEU A 33 -13.30 -9.44 23.34
C LEU A 33 -13.96 -8.22 22.72
N CYS A 34 -13.17 -7.16 22.56
CA CYS A 34 -13.51 -6.06 21.68
C CYS A 34 -13.80 -6.70 20.33
N ASN A 35 -15.09 -6.76 19.98
CA ASN A 35 -15.63 -7.27 18.73
C ASN A 35 -15.17 -6.38 17.57
N VAL A 36 -13.86 -6.37 17.29
CA VAL A 36 -13.32 -5.73 16.10
C VAL A 36 -13.68 -6.64 14.94
N PRO A 37 -14.52 -6.20 14.00
CA PRO A 37 -14.92 -7.04 12.87
C PRO A 37 -13.66 -7.48 12.10
N PRO A 38 -13.61 -8.74 11.63
CA PRO A 38 -12.44 -9.26 10.93
C PRO A 38 -12.06 -8.35 9.76
N VAL A 39 -10.75 -8.12 9.59
CA VAL A 39 -10.24 -7.32 8.47
C VAL A 39 -10.51 -8.09 7.17
N SER A 40 -11.44 -7.61 6.34
CA SER A 40 -11.70 -8.20 5.04
C SER A 40 -10.50 -7.98 4.11
N LEU A 41 -10.09 -9.03 3.40
CA LEU A 41 -9.15 -8.93 2.30
C LEU A 41 -9.84 -8.29 1.09
N GLN A 42 -9.22 -7.28 0.48
CA GLN A 42 -9.77 -6.60 -0.71
C GLN A 42 -8.65 -6.39 -1.72
N LYS A 43 -8.97 -6.53 -3.01
CA LYS A 43 -8.03 -6.23 -4.09
C LYS A 43 -8.43 -4.95 -4.79
N PHE A 44 -7.44 -4.13 -5.13
CA PHE A 44 -7.65 -2.90 -5.89
C PHE A 44 -6.66 -2.86 -7.06
N ALA A 45 -7.15 -2.66 -8.27
CA ALA A 45 -6.33 -2.37 -9.44
C ALA A 45 -6.16 -0.86 -9.59
N LEU A 46 -4.92 -0.40 -9.73
CA LEU A 46 -4.61 0.94 -10.23
C LEU A 46 -4.69 0.91 -11.75
N HIS A 47 -5.70 1.57 -12.29
CA HIS A 47 -5.79 1.81 -13.72
C HIS A 47 -5.07 3.11 -14.06
N PHE A 48 -4.12 3.02 -14.98
CA PHE A 48 -3.37 4.14 -15.53
C PHE A 48 -4.00 4.55 -16.86
N LYS A 49 -3.97 5.86 -17.14
CA LYS A 49 -4.33 6.43 -18.43
C LYS A 49 -3.40 7.62 -18.71
N ALA A 50 -2.92 7.70 -19.94
CA ALA A 50 -2.17 8.83 -20.48
C ALA A 50 -2.38 8.91 -22.00
N THR A 51 -2.10 10.07 -22.56
CA THR A 51 -1.94 10.27 -24.01
C THR A 51 -0.47 10.06 -24.37
N LEU A 52 -0.19 9.17 -25.31
CA LEU A 52 1.17 8.84 -25.73
C LEU A 52 1.46 9.42 -27.12
N GLU A 53 2.62 10.07 -27.26
CA GLU A 53 3.19 10.54 -28.52
C GLU A 53 4.49 9.77 -28.79
N ASN A 54 4.51 8.96 -29.87
CA ASN A 54 5.68 8.23 -30.35
C ASN A 54 6.40 7.35 -29.31
N VAL A 55 5.71 6.96 -28.24
CA VAL A 55 6.24 6.07 -27.19
C VAL A 55 5.33 4.89 -26.91
N THR A 56 5.92 3.82 -26.41
CA THR A 56 5.26 2.61 -25.94
C THR A 56 5.96 2.05 -24.71
N ASN A 57 5.44 0.95 -24.17
CA ASN A 57 6.04 0.20 -23.07
C ASN A 57 6.34 1.06 -21.82
N VAL A 58 5.43 2.00 -21.49
CA VAL A 58 5.52 2.83 -20.28
C VAL A 58 5.31 1.93 -19.07
N ARG A 59 6.31 1.84 -18.20
CA ARG A 59 6.30 0.89 -17.08
C ARG A 59 7.13 1.37 -15.89
N PRO A 60 6.81 0.96 -14.65
CA PRO A 60 7.75 1.09 -13.55
C PRO A 60 9.03 0.28 -13.85
N LEU A 61 10.19 0.85 -13.57
CA LEU A 61 11.49 0.20 -13.76
C LEU A 61 12.12 -0.10 -12.40
N GLY A 62 12.61 -1.34 -12.24
CA GLY A 62 13.28 -1.79 -11.01
C GLY A 62 12.31 -2.27 -9.92
N ASP A 63 12.81 -3.14 -9.04
CA ASP A 63 12.05 -3.62 -7.88
C ASP A 63 11.95 -2.56 -6.77
N ASP A 64 12.80 -1.55 -6.80
CA ASP A 64 12.82 -0.41 -5.86
C ASP A 64 11.84 0.71 -6.23
N PHE A 65 11.05 0.52 -7.29
CA PHE A 65 10.01 1.45 -7.70
C PHE A 65 9.04 1.77 -6.55
N ARG A 66 8.73 3.06 -6.41
CA ARG A 66 7.95 3.60 -5.30
C ARG A 66 6.54 3.96 -5.77
N TRP A 67 5.56 3.20 -5.33
CA TRP A 67 4.14 3.50 -5.52
C TRP A 67 3.68 4.50 -4.46
N PHE A 68 3.66 5.80 -4.76
CA PHE A 68 3.18 6.83 -3.84
C PHE A 68 1.65 6.88 -3.82
N LEU A 69 1.08 6.53 -2.67
CA LEU A 69 -0.36 6.37 -2.48
C LEU A 69 -0.87 7.26 -1.34
N LYS A 70 -2.11 7.72 -1.49
CA LYS A 70 -2.96 8.07 -0.34
C LYS A 70 -3.77 6.85 0.04
N LEU A 71 -3.81 6.56 1.33
CA LEU A 71 -4.48 5.36 1.84
C LEU A 71 -5.56 5.76 2.83
N LYS A 72 -6.72 5.16 2.68
CA LYS A 72 -7.89 5.31 3.55
C LYS A 72 -8.04 4.10 4.45
N CYS A 73 -8.21 4.32 5.74
CA CYS A 73 -8.52 3.25 6.67
C CYS A 73 -9.96 2.76 6.45
N GLY A 74 -10.12 1.48 6.12
CA GLY A 74 -11.45 0.87 5.92
C GLY A 74 -12.29 0.76 7.20
N ASN A 75 -11.73 1.06 8.37
CA ASN A 75 -12.47 1.02 9.64
C ASN A 75 -13.07 2.37 10.04
N CYS A 76 -12.27 3.44 10.08
CA CYS A 76 -12.70 4.76 10.54
C CYS A 76 -12.75 5.82 9.44
N GLY A 77 -12.38 5.47 8.20
CA GLY A 77 -12.39 6.39 7.06
C GLY A 77 -11.22 7.37 6.99
N GLU A 78 -10.31 7.35 7.96
CA GLU A 78 -9.14 8.24 8.01
C GLU A 78 -8.28 8.09 6.75
N VAL A 79 -8.00 9.20 6.06
CA VAL A 79 -7.11 9.24 4.88
C VAL A 79 -5.76 9.82 5.28
N SER A 80 -4.67 9.27 4.77
CA SER A 80 -3.34 9.74 5.13
C SER A 80 -3.05 11.18 4.69
N ASP A 81 -2.61 12.04 5.63
CA ASP A 81 -2.23 13.44 5.34
C ASP A 81 -1.06 13.57 4.36
N LYS A 82 -0.13 12.62 4.40
CA LYS A 82 1.08 12.60 3.55
C LYS A 82 1.00 11.45 2.54
N TRP A 83 1.73 11.60 1.44
CA TRP A 83 1.99 10.50 0.53
C TRP A 83 2.79 9.41 1.25
N GLN A 84 2.41 8.16 1.03
CA GLN A 84 3.11 6.99 1.53
C GLN A 84 3.57 6.19 0.32
N TYR A 85 4.84 5.82 0.26
CA TYR A 85 5.29 4.93 -0.80
C TYR A 85 5.22 3.47 -0.35
N VAL A 86 4.94 2.59 -1.30
CA VAL A 86 5.05 1.14 -1.15
C VAL A 86 5.99 0.64 -2.24
N THR A 87 6.93 -0.22 -1.91
CA THR A 87 7.87 -0.81 -2.87
C THR A 87 7.74 -2.33 -2.88
N PRO A 88 7.84 -2.98 -4.06
CA PRO A 88 7.91 -4.44 -4.16
C PRO A 88 9.03 -5.08 -3.34
N MET A 89 10.12 -4.37 -3.01
CA MET A 89 11.22 -4.94 -2.22
C MET A 89 10.91 -5.07 -0.73
N ASP A 90 9.97 -4.26 -0.21
CA ASP A 90 9.64 -4.29 1.20
C ASP A 90 8.86 -5.56 1.53
N SER A 91 9.17 -6.16 2.68
CA SER A 91 8.50 -7.36 3.17
C SER A 91 8.43 -7.30 4.68
N VAL A 92 7.29 -6.84 5.19
CA VAL A 92 7.02 -6.65 6.61
C VAL A 92 6.17 -7.81 7.14
N PRO A 93 6.63 -8.56 8.16
CA PRO A 93 5.88 -9.69 8.70
C PRO A 93 4.51 -9.30 9.26
N LEU A 94 3.48 -10.08 8.91
CA LEU A 94 2.14 -9.92 9.45
C LEU A 94 1.96 -10.72 10.76
N LYS A 95 1.24 -10.14 11.73
CA LYS A 95 0.89 -10.84 12.97
C LYS A 95 0.07 -12.09 12.69
N GLY A 96 0.30 -13.15 13.47
CA GLY A 96 -0.46 -14.39 13.42
C GLY A 96 -0.08 -15.31 12.24
N GLY A 97 1.13 -15.21 11.71
CA GLY A 97 1.63 -16.14 10.68
C GLY A 97 0.97 -15.99 9.31
N ARG A 98 0.37 -14.82 9.02
CA ARG A 98 -0.38 -14.55 7.78
C ARG A 98 0.53 -14.19 6.58
N GLY A 99 1.81 -14.52 6.62
CA GLY A 99 2.81 -14.11 5.63
C GLY A 99 3.40 -12.73 5.93
N SER A 100 3.79 -12.02 4.88
CA SER A 100 4.29 -10.65 4.92
C SER A 100 3.47 -9.76 3.98
N ALA A 101 3.68 -8.44 4.07
CA ALA A 101 3.13 -7.47 3.15
C ALA A 101 4.17 -6.37 2.87
N SER A 102 4.05 -5.72 1.73
CA SER A 102 4.92 -4.61 1.33
C SER A 102 4.90 -3.45 2.35
N MET A 103 3.76 -3.21 3.01
CA MET A 103 3.68 -2.25 4.12
C MET A 103 2.65 -2.67 5.17
N VAL A 104 3.00 -2.45 6.44
CA VAL A 104 2.10 -2.60 7.60
C VAL A 104 2.10 -1.29 8.38
N GLN A 105 0.92 -0.75 8.69
CA GLN A 105 0.80 0.49 9.46
C GLN A 105 -0.38 0.49 10.42
N LYS A 106 -0.25 1.25 11.50
CA LYS A 106 -1.32 1.49 12.47
C LYS A 106 -2.06 2.78 12.10
N CYS A 107 -3.38 2.71 11.96
CA CYS A 107 -4.20 3.90 11.74
C CYS A 107 -4.01 4.89 12.90
N LYS A 108 -3.68 6.14 12.59
CA LYS A 108 -3.44 7.18 13.59
C LYS A 108 -4.68 7.53 14.41
N LEU A 109 -5.87 7.36 13.82
CA LEU A 109 -7.14 7.66 14.48
C LEU A 109 -7.65 6.48 15.33
N CYS A 110 -7.94 5.33 14.70
CA CYS A 110 -8.59 4.21 15.39
C CYS A 110 -7.62 3.14 15.92
N SER A 111 -6.30 3.34 15.77
CA SER A 111 -5.29 2.39 16.22
C SER A 111 -5.33 1.00 15.57
N ARG A 112 -6.17 0.77 14.55
CA ARG A 112 -6.26 -0.50 13.83
C ARG A 112 -5.00 -0.72 12.99
N GLU A 113 -4.43 -1.92 13.08
CA GLU A 113 -3.33 -2.35 12.21
C GLU A 113 -3.89 -2.78 10.86
N ASN A 114 -3.32 -2.22 9.79
CA ASN A 114 -3.70 -2.49 8.42
C ASN A 114 -2.46 -2.78 7.58
N SER A 115 -2.63 -3.44 6.44
CA SER A 115 -1.53 -3.73 5.52
C SER A 115 -1.95 -3.58 4.06
N ILE A 116 -0.95 -3.40 3.20
CA ILE A 116 -1.07 -3.37 1.75
C ILE A 116 0.12 -4.11 1.16
N ASP A 117 -0.14 -4.95 0.16
CA ASP A 117 0.88 -5.71 -0.56
C ASP A 117 0.75 -5.51 -2.07
N ILE A 118 1.88 -5.43 -2.76
CA ILE A 118 1.93 -5.26 -4.22
C ILE A 118 1.96 -6.65 -4.87
N LEU A 119 0.99 -6.94 -5.73
CA LEU A 119 0.98 -8.17 -6.51
C LEU A 119 1.90 -8.00 -7.73
N LYS A 120 3.19 -8.33 -7.57
CA LYS A 120 4.24 -8.06 -8.58
C LYS A 120 3.94 -8.66 -9.95
N ASP A 121 3.31 -9.83 -9.98
CA ASP A 121 2.90 -10.56 -11.18
C ASP A 121 1.77 -9.87 -11.96
N THR A 122 1.13 -8.86 -11.38
CA THR A 122 0.08 -8.06 -12.02
C THR A 122 0.60 -6.77 -12.63
N VAL A 123 1.90 -6.46 -12.50
CA VAL A 123 2.49 -5.27 -13.10
C VAL A 123 2.56 -5.44 -14.62
N THR A 124 1.87 -4.57 -15.35
CA THR A 124 1.85 -4.62 -16.83
C THR A 124 2.18 -3.25 -17.44
N PRO A 125 2.89 -3.20 -18.58
CA PRO A 125 3.20 -1.95 -19.26
C PRO A 125 1.95 -1.31 -19.86
N TYR A 126 2.02 0.00 -20.07
CA TYR A 126 1.06 0.79 -20.82
C TYR A 126 1.64 1.11 -22.20
N ASN A 127 0.98 0.63 -23.26
CA ASN A 127 1.51 0.65 -24.62
C ASN A 127 0.78 1.68 -25.50
N ALA A 128 1.30 1.91 -26.71
CA ALA A 128 0.71 2.81 -27.70
C ALA A 128 -0.78 2.50 -27.98
N GLU A 129 -1.17 1.22 -28.07
CA GLU A 129 -2.56 0.81 -28.29
C GLU A 129 -3.53 1.11 -27.13
N ASP A 130 -2.97 1.33 -25.94
CA ASP A 130 -3.70 1.64 -24.71
C ASP A 130 -3.92 3.14 -24.53
N SER A 131 -3.22 3.97 -25.32
CA SER A 131 -3.29 5.44 -25.27
C SER A 131 -4.75 5.94 -25.12
N GLU A 132 -4.94 6.89 -24.21
CA GLU A 132 -6.22 7.48 -23.81
C GLU A 132 -7.26 6.53 -23.16
N LYS A 133 -6.89 5.29 -22.82
CA LYS A 133 -7.79 4.31 -22.16
C LYS A 133 -7.29 3.96 -20.77
N PHE A 134 -8.21 3.72 -19.83
CA PHE A 134 -7.84 3.19 -18.53
C PHE A 134 -7.45 1.71 -18.65
N LYS A 135 -6.20 1.39 -18.35
CA LYS A 135 -5.67 0.02 -18.29
C LYS A 135 -5.13 -0.29 -16.91
N PRO A 136 -5.41 -1.48 -16.34
CA PRO A 136 -4.78 -1.89 -15.09
C PRO A 136 -3.26 -1.94 -15.26
N MET A 137 -2.53 -1.27 -14.37
CA MET A 137 -1.06 -1.26 -14.37
C MET A 137 -0.48 -2.10 -13.23
N VAL A 138 -1.14 -2.15 -12.07
CA VAL A 138 -0.74 -2.94 -10.90
C VAL A 138 -1.95 -3.22 -10.01
N GLN A 139 -1.93 -4.34 -9.29
CA GLN A 139 -2.91 -4.65 -8.25
C GLN A 139 -2.29 -4.66 -6.86
N PHE A 140 -3.09 -4.24 -5.90
CA PHE A 140 -2.77 -4.24 -4.48
C PHE A 140 -3.69 -5.20 -3.73
N GLU A 141 -3.11 -6.03 -2.87
CA GLU A 141 -3.84 -6.79 -1.86
C GLU A 141 -3.88 -5.98 -0.56
N CYS A 142 -5.06 -5.52 -0.18
CA CYS A 142 -5.24 -4.64 0.97
C CYS A 142 -6.00 -5.34 2.10
N ARG A 143 -5.54 -5.12 3.34
CA ARG A 143 -6.19 -5.57 4.57
C ARG A 143 -6.45 -4.36 5.45
N GLY A 144 -7.67 -3.81 5.36
CA GLY A 144 -8.11 -2.66 6.17
C GLY A 144 -7.63 -1.30 5.66
N LEU A 145 -6.97 -1.26 4.50
CA LEU A 145 -6.64 -0.05 3.75
C LEU A 145 -7.33 -0.07 2.38
N GLU A 146 -7.56 1.10 1.84
CA GLU A 146 -8.04 1.34 0.48
C GLU A 146 -7.15 2.42 -0.13
N PRO A 147 -6.48 2.17 -1.27
CA PRO A 147 -5.80 3.24 -1.99
C PRO A 147 -6.84 4.15 -2.63
N VAL A 148 -6.70 5.45 -2.41
CA VAL A 148 -7.68 6.47 -2.85
C VAL A 148 -7.08 7.54 -3.76
N ASP A 149 -5.76 7.63 -3.83
CA ASP A 149 -5.05 8.55 -4.71
C ASP A 149 -3.65 7.99 -5.02
N PHE A 150 -3.12 8.35 -6.17
CA PHE A 150 -1.82 7.93 -6.68
C PHE A 150 -1.07 9.11 -7.27
N GLN A 151 0.18 9.27 -6.85
CA GLN A 151 1.10 10.24 -7.43
C GLN A 151 2.22 9.50 -8.17
N PRO A 152 2.18 9.40 -9.50
CA PRO A 152 3.33 8.92 -10.24
C PRO A 152 4.49 9.90 -10.04
N GLN A 153 5.73 9.39 -9.97
CA GLN A 153 6.94 10.19 -9.83
C GLN A 153 8.00 9.68 -10.83
N ALA A 154 9.28 9.81 -10.49
CA ALA A 154 10.39 9.20 -11.21
C ALA A 154 10.41 7.66 -11.06
N GLY A 155 11.17 7.00 -11.93
CA GLY A 155 11.35 5.55 -11.94
C GLY A 155 10.51 4.83 -12.99
N PHE A 156 9.80 5.57 -13.86
CA PHE A 156 9.21 4.99 -15.05
C PHE A 156 10.26 4.87 -16.17
N ALA A 157 10.02 3.94 -17.08
CA ALA A 157 10.72 3.85 -18.35
C ALA A 157 9.72 3.77 -19.50
N ALA A 158 10.13 4.22 -20.67
CA ALA A 158 9.39 4.14 -21.93
C ALA A 158 10.34 3.77 -23.08
N GLU A 159 9.77 3.48 -24.25
CA GLU A 159 10.52 3.15 -25.45
C GLU A 159 9.93 3.90 -26.65
N GLY A 160 10.78 4.40 -27.56
CA GLY A 160 10.33 4.97 -28.82
C GLY A 160 9.53 3.93 -29.61
N ALA A 161 8.34 4.31 -30.08
CA ALA A 161 7.37 3.37 -30.62
C ALA A 161 7.90 2.62 -31.84
N GLU A 162 8.61 3.31 -32.72
CA GLU A 162 9.16 2.76 -33.97
C GLU A 162 10.66 2.42 -33.85
N SER A 163 11.44 3.25 -33.15
CA SER A 163 12.90 3.10 -33.05
C SER A 163 13.35 2.07 -32.01
N GLY A 164 12.53 1.81 -30.98
CA GLY A 164 12.92 1.08 -29.78
C GLY A 164 13.93 1.80 -28.88
N THR A 165 14.21 3.09 -29.12
CA THR A 165 15.06 3.95 -28.26
C THR A 165 14.57 3.88 -26.82
N LYS A 166 15.47 3.64 -25.85
CA LYS A 166 15.07 3.47 -24.44
C LYS A 166 15.12 4.80 -23.71
N PHE A 167 14.06 5.11 -22.97
CA PHE A 167 13.95 6.23 -22.06
C PHE A 167 13.83 5.70 -20.62
N PRO A 168 14.94 5.47 -19.90
CA PRO A 168 14.93 4.78 -18.60
C PRO A 168 14.57 5.67 -17.39
N GLU A 169 14.53 6.99 -17.57
CA GLU A 169 14.39 7.98 -16.49
C GLU A 169 13.17 8.90 -16.71
N VAL A 170 12.00 8.30 -16.94
CA VAL A 170 10.75 9.06 -17.07
C VAL A 170 10.26 9.48 -15.69
N ASN A 171 9.99 10.78 -15.53
CA ASN A 171 9.39 11.35 -14.34
C ASN A 171 8.01 11.93 -14.66
N LEU A 172 6.97 11.34 -14.07
CA LEU A 172 5.57 11.69 -14.31
C LEU A 172 4.94 12.52 -13.18
N LEU A 173 5.76 13.15 -12.31
CA LEU A 173 5.26 13.98 -11.20
C LEU A 173 4.36 15.13 -11.68
N GLU A 174 4.76 15.79 -12.77
CA GLU A 174 4.00 16.89 -13.38
C GLU A 174 2.87 16.41 -14.31
N LYS A 175 2.66 15.08 -14.40
CA LYS A 175 1.68 14.40 -15.27
C LYS A 175 1.93 14.52 -16.76
N ASP A 176 2.92 15.29 -17.16
CA ASP A 176 3.42 15.42 -18.53
C ASP A 176 4.94 15.17 -18.55
N TRP A 177 5.42 14.50 -19.59
CA TRP A 177 6.82 14.28 -19.86
C TRP A 177 7.07 14.35 -21.36
N THR A 178 8.19 14.94 -21.76
CA THR A 178 8.61 15.09 -23.16
C THR A 178 10.09 14.87 -23.29
N ASP A 179 10.51 14.29 -24.41
CA ASP A 179 11.90 14.14 -24.81
C ASP A 179 11.98 14.08 -26.35
N TYR A 180 13.14 13.74 -26.89
CA TYR A 180 13.35 13.62 -28.33
C TYR A 180 14.01 12.29 -28.68
N ASP A 181 13.47 11.59 -29.67
CA ASP A 181 14.04 10.35 -30.19
C ASP A 181 14.96 10.63 -31.36
N GLU A 182 16.26 10.69 -31.11
CA GLU A 182 17.26 10.95 -32.14
C GLU A 182 17.26 9.91 -33.29
N ASN A 183 16.90 8.66 -33.00
CA ASN A 183 16.90 7.59 -34.01
C ASN A 183 15.71 7.72 -34.97
N ALA A 184 14.57 8.20 -34.48
CA ALA A 184 13.36 8.45 -35.28
C ALA A 184 13.26 9.90 -35.77
N SER A 185 14.07 10.82 -35.24
CA SER A 185 14.01 12.26 -35.53
C SER A 185 12.63 12.88 -35.25
N GLU A 186 12.03 12.52 -34.12
CA GLU A 186 10.70 12.98 -33.70
C GLU A 186 10.62 13.25 -32.20
N SER A 187 9.66 14.07 -31.80
CA SER A 187 9.31 14.27 -30.39
C SER A 187 8.66 13.03 -29.81
N VAL A 188 8.90 12.80 -28.53
CA VAL A 188 8.25 11.75 -27.75
C VAL A 188 7.62 12.35 -26.51
N GLY A 189 6.49 11.78 -26.07
CA GLY A 189 5.76 12.36 -24.95
C GLY A 189 4.74 11.45 -24.28
N ILE A 190 4.52 11.72 -22.99
CA ILE A 190 3.49 11.10 -22.16
C ILE A 190 2.75 12.25 -21.50
N TYR A 191 1.45 12.38 -21.76
CA TYR A 191 0.66 13.53 -21.35
C TYR A 191 -0.59 13.16 -20.59
N GLU A 192 -1.13 14.14 -19.86
CA GLU A 192 -2.42 14.07 -19.17
C GLU A 192 -2.55 12.84 -18.28
N VAL A 193 -1.45 12.45 -17.62
CA VAL A 193 -1.43 11.25 -16.78
C VAL A 193 -2.51 11.35 -15.71
N THR A 194 -3.40 10.36 -15.72
CA THR A 194 -4.49 10.24 -14.78
C THR A 194 -4.66 8.78 -14.37
N HIS A 195 -5.45 8.57 -13.31
CA HIS A 195 -5.61 7.25 -12.72
C HIS A 195 -6.99 7.07 -12.10
N GLN A 196 -7.34 5.80 -11.87
CA GLN A 196 -8.47 5.43 -11.04
C GLN A 196 -8.18 4.11 -10.33
N PHE A 197 -8.82 3.89 -9.19
CA PHE A 197 -8.80 2.60 -8.51
C PHE A 197 -10.08 1.84 -8.78
N VAL A 198 -9.95 0.57 -9.18
CA VAL A 198 -11.07 -0.35 -9.38
C VAL A 198 -10.94 -1.46 -8.35
N LYS A 199 -12.01 -1.71 -7.60
CA LYS A 199 -12.07 -2.84 -6.67
C LYS A 199 -12.28 -4.14 -7.46
N CYS A 200 -11.43 -5.14 -7.21
CA CYS A 200 -11.43 -6.44 -7.88
C CYS A 200 -12.06 -7.54 -7.00
#